data_AF-A0A844MML7-F1
#
_entry.id   AF-A0A844MML7-F1
#
_cell.length_a   1.000
_cell.length_b   1.000
_cell.length_c   1.000
_cell.angle_alpha   90.00
_cell.angle_beta   90.00
_cell.angle_gamma   90.00
#
_symmetry.space_group_name_H-M   'P 1'
#
loop_
_entity.id
_entity.type
_entity.pdbx_description
1 polymer ?
#
loop_
_entity_poly.entity_id
_entity_poly.type
_entity_poly.pdbx_seq_one_letter_code
_entity_poly.pdbx_strand_id
1 'polypeptide(L)' 'MMIQITFAEILEAAEQLSIEDQENLIDILLKRLRDCRRANLVKDVQEAQKEFGEGKCQPVTPEQLMEKILS' A
#
# COMPACT_ATOMS: atom_id res chain seq x y z
N MET A 1 -17.30 -18.02 12.12
CA MET A 1 -18.25 -17.20 11.35
C MET A 1 -17.50 -15.95 10.94
N MET A 2 -17.23 -15.73 9.65
CA MET A 2 -16.61 -14.48 9.20
C MET A 2 -17.72 -13.42 9.19
N ILE A 3 -17.57 -12.39 10.03
CA ILE A 3 -18.47 -11.23 10.00
C ILE A 3 -18.07 -10.45 8.75
N GLN A 4 -18.93 -10.46 7.73
CA GLN A 4 -18.81 -9.55 6.59
C GLN A 4 -19.38 -8.20 7.02
N ILE A 5 -18.52 -7.35 7.59
CA ILE A 5 -18.84 -5.95 7.87
C ILE A 5 -18.61 -5.17 6.57
N THR A 6 -19.64 -4.48 6.12
CA THR A 6 -19.59 -3.60 4.95
C THR A 6 -18.89 -2.29 5.30
N PHE A 7 -18.41 -1.58 4.27
CA PHE A 7 -17.85 -0.25 4.46
C PHE A 7 -18.87 0.73 5.08
N ALA A 8 -20.15 0.63 4.68
CA ALA A 8 -21.22 1.46 5.20
C ALA A 8 -21.41 1.27 6.72
N GLU A 9 -21.44 0.01 7.18
CA GLU A 9 -21.55 -0.30 8.61
C GLU A 9 -20.35 0.20 9.43
N ILE A 10 -19.13 0.18 8.85
CA ILE A 10 -17.94 0.74 9.51
C ILE A 10 -18.04 2.26 9.62
N LEU A 11 -18.51 2.93 8.56
CA LEU A 11 -18.69 4.37 8.55
C LEU A 11 -19.75 4.80 9.58
N GLU A 12 -20.90 4.15 9.57
CA GLU A 12 -21.97 4.39 10.54
C GLU A 12 -21.46 4.17 11.97
N ALA A 13 -20.72 3.09 12.23
CA ALA A 13 -20.15 2.82 13.56
C ALA A 13 -19.12 3.89 13.98
N ALA A 14 -18.31 4.40 13.05
CA ALA A 14 -17.37 5.47 13.32
C ALA A 14 -18.08 6.80 13.64
N GLU A 15 -19.18 7.11 12.95
CA GLU A 15 -19.98 8.32 13.20
C GLU A 15 -20.66 8.32 14.58
N GLN A 16 -20.94 7.15 15.15
CA GLN A 16 -21.51 7.03 16.51
C GLN A 16 -20.50 7.26 17.64
N LEU A 17 -19.20 7.35 17.33
CA LEU A 17 -18.17 7.63 18.32
C LEU A 17 -18.22 9.09 18.77
N SER A 18 -17.68 9.38 19.96
CA SER A 18 -17.43 10.76 20.38
C SER A 18 -16.44 11.44 19.44
N ILE A 19 -16.45 12.77 19.36
CA ILE A 19 -15.50 13.51 18.49
C ILE A 19 -14.04 13.16 18.82
N GLU A 20 -13.71 13.07 20.11
CA GLU A 20 -12.38 12.67 20.57
C GLU A 20 -12.01 11.25 20.10
N ASP A 21 -12.94 10.30 20.19
CA ASP A 21 -12.71 8.93 19.73
C ASP A 21 -12.62 8.83 18.20
N GLN A 22 -13.37 9.65 17.46
CA GLN A 22 -13.25 9.76 16.00
C GLN A 22 -11.87 10.27 15.59
N GLU A 23 -11.37 11.33 16.24
CA GLU A 23 -10.03 11.87 16.01
C GLU A 23 -8.95 10.82 16.31
N ASN A 24 -9.06 10.14 17.45
CA ASN A 24 -8.16 9.05 17.81
C ASN A 24 -8.19 7.90 16.79
N LEU A 25 -9.38 7.52 16.32
CA LEU A 25 -9.54 6.48 15.30
C LEU A 25 -8.83 6.86 13.99
N ILE A 26 -9.00 8.11 13.54
CA ILE A 26 -8.34 8.63 12.34
C ILE A 26 -6.81 8.55 12.48
N ASP A 27 -6.26 9.00 13.60
CA ASP A 27 -4.82 9.00 13.85
C ASP A 27 -4.23 7.58 13.84
N ILE A 28 -4.92 6.63 14.49
CA ILE A 28 -4.52 5.23 14.50
C ILE A 28 -4.54 4.64 13.09
N LEU A 29 -5.62 4.87 12.34
CA LEU A 29 -5.75 4.35 10.96
C LEU A 29 -4.69 4.93 10.04
N LEU A 30 -4.44 6.23 10.09
CA LEU A 30 -3.39 6.88 9.30
C LEU A 30 -1.99 6.36 9.64
N LYS A 31 -1.70 6.12 10.92
CA LYS A 31 -0.43 5.51 11.34
C LYS A 31 -0.29 4.11 10.76
N ARG A 32 -1.30 3.26 10.93
CA ARG A 32 -1.29 1.86 10.42
C ARG A 32 -1.17 1.80 8.90
N LEU A 33 -1.87 2.67 8.17
CA LEU A 33 -1.78 2.75 6.72
C LEU A 33 -0.37 3.14 6.25
N ARG A 34 0.27 4.10 6.92
CA ARG A 34 1.66 4.47 6.62
C ARG A 34 2.62 3.31 6.84
N ASP A 35 2.46 2.57 7.93
CA ASP A 35 3.32 1.43 8.25
C ASP A 35 3.12 0.28 7.26
N CYS A 36 1.87 -0.01 6.87
CA CYS A 36 1.58 -1.01 5.83
C CYS A 36 2.19 -0.63 4.48
N ARG A 37 2.06 0.64 4.05
CA ARG A 37 2.68 1.12 2.81
C ARG A 37 4.20 1.01 2.83
N ARG A 38 4.84 1.35 3.96
CA ARG A 38 6.29 1.18 4.13
C ARG A 38 6.69 -0.28 4.04
N ALA A 39 5.95 -1.19 4.68
CA ALA A 39 6.22 -2.61 4.61
C ALA A 39 6.11 -3.15 3.17
N ASN A 40 5.08 -2.73 2.43
CA ASN A 40 4.92 -3.09 1.02
C ASN A 40 6.08 -2.55 0.18
N LEU A 41 6.48 -1.28 0.36
CA LEU A 41 7.62 -0.70 -0.35
C LEU A 41 8.93 -1.47 -0.07
N VAL A 42 9.17 -1.85 1.18
CA VAL A 42 10.35 -2.66 1.54
C VAL A 42 10.31 -4.01 0.82
N LYS A 43 9.13 -4.64 0.74
CA LYS A 43 8.95 -5.89 0.01
C LYS A 43 9.24 -5.72 -1.48
N ASP A 44 8.71 -4.67 -2.10
CA ASP A 44 8.91 -4.38 -3.53
C ASP A 44 10.40 -4.13 -3.83
N VAL A 45 11.10 -3.39 -2.96
CA VAL A 45 12.55 -3.16 -3.09
C VAL A 45 13.33 -4.47 -2.96
N GLN A 46 12.99 -5.33 -1.99
CA GLN A 46 13.64 -6.63 -1.82
C GLN A 46 13.43 -7.54 -3.04
N GLU A 47 12.22 -7.54 -3.60
CA GLU A 47 11.90 -8.30 -4.80
C GLU A 47 12.72 -7.80 -6.00
N ALA A 48 12.76 -6.49 -6.23
CA ALA A 48 13.57 -5.89 -7.30
C ALA A 48 15.07 -6.18 -7.14
N GLN A 49 15.62 -6.09 -5.93
CA GLN A 49 17.02 -6.44 -5.65
C GLN A 49 17.31 -7.91 -5.92
N LYS A 50 16.39 -8.80 -5.55
CA LYS A 50 16.50 -10.23 -5.81
C LYS A 50 16.48 -10.51 -7.31
N GLU A 51 15.56 -9.92 -8.06
CA GLU A 51 15.47 -10.10 -9.52
C GLU A 51 16.75 -9.64 -10.23
N PHE A 52 17.32 -8.51 -9.78
CA PHE A 52 18.59 -8.01 -10.29
C PHE A 52 19.75 -8.98 -9.99
N GLY A 53 19.85 -9.47 -8.75
CA GLY A 53 20.87 -10.45 -8.34
C GLY A 53 20.74 -11.80 -9.05
N GLU A 54 19.52 -12.21 -9.39
CA GLU A 54 19.24 -13.43 -10.16
C GLU A 54 19.44 -13.24 -11.68
N GLY A 55 19.83 -12.03 -12.13
CA GLY A 55 20.05 -11.73 -13.54
C GLY A 55 18.77 -11.73 -14.38
N LYS A 56 17.60 -11.57 -13.74
CA LYS A 56 16.30 -11.50 -14.41
C LYS A 56 16.06 -10.16 -15.09
N CYS A 57 16.85 -9.14 -14.76
CA CYS A 57 16.83 -7.84 -15.43
C CYS A 57 17.58 -7.91 -16.76
N GLN A 58 16.95 -7.44 -17.84
CA GLN A 58 17.63 -7.28 -19.13
C GLN A 58 18.25 -5.88 -19.23
N PRO A 59 19.52 -5.75 -19.62
CA PRO A 59 20.10 -4.45 -19.92
C PRO A 59 19.41 -3.87 -21.16
N VAL A 60 18.89 -2.65 -21.02
CA VAL A 60 18.26 -1.91 -22.11
C VAL A 60 18.87 -0.53 -22.21
N THR A 61 18.93 0.01 -23.42
CA THR A 61 19.31 1.41 -23.64
C THR A 61 18.18 2.35 -23.21
N PRO A 62 18.49 3.62 -22.89
CA PRO A 62 17.45 4.61 -22.60
C PRO A 62 16.37 4.70 -23.70
N GLU A 63 16.76 4.62 -24.97
CA GLU A 63 15.83 4.65 -26.12
C GLU A 63 14.86 3.47 -26.09
N GLN A 64 15.36 2.25 -25.89
CA GLN A 64 14.54 1.03 -25.79
C GLN A 64 13.63 1.03 -24.55
N LEU A 65 14.06 1.66 -23.46
CA LEU A 65 13.23 1.83 -22.27
C LEU A 65 12.07 2.80 -22.55
N MET A 66 12.36 3.93 -23.20
CA MET A 66 11.35 4.94 -23.55
C MET A 66 10.29 4.39 -24.50
N GLU A 67 10.66 3.55 -25.47
CA GLU A 67 9.69 2.85 -26.34
C GLU A 67 8.68 2.02 -25.54
N LYS A 68 9.13 1.32 -24.49
CA LYS A 68 8.23 0.51 -23.63
C LYS A 68 7.32 1.35 -22.74
N ILE A 69 7.78 2.52 -22.27
CA ILE A 69 7.00 3.41 -21.37
C ILE A 69 5.90 4.14 -22.13
N LEU A 70 6.15 4.49 -23.39
CA LEU A 70 5.23 5.26 -24.24
C LEU A 70 4.24 4.38 -25.04
N SER A 71 4.34 3.06 -24.92
CA SER A 71 3.43 2.07 -25.51
C SER A 71 2.22 1.83 -24.61
#